data_AF-A0A0F8ZB63-F1
#
_entry.id   AF-A0A0F8ZB63-F1
#
_cell.length_a   1.000
_cell.length_b   1.000
_cell.length_c   1.000
_cell.angle_alpha   90.00
_cell.angle_beta   90.00
_cell.angle_gamma   90.00
#
_symmetry.space_group_name_H-M   'P 1'
#
loop_
_entity.id
_entity.type
_entity.pdbx_description
1 polymer ?
#
loop_
_entity_poly.entity_id
_entity_poly.type
_entity_poly.pdbx_seq_one_letter_code
_entity_poly.pdbx_strand_id
1 'polypeptide(L)' 'AQACGTPVIAYNAGGAREIVENGKTGVLIDEQTPDAVIEAVRALESTSYDRSYITRRAQQFSRDNFLEQMRNLITQP' A
#
# COMPACT_ATOMS: atom_id res chain seq x y z
N ALA A 1 6.34 -3.84 -5.32
CA ALA A 1 5.15 -4.73 -5.35
C ALA A 1 3.91 -4.00 -5.86
N GLN A 2 3.30 -3.08 -5.10
CA GLN A 2 2.04 -2.42 -5.51
C GLN A 2 2.11 -1.65 -6.85
N ALA A 3 3.25 -1.03 -7.20
CA ALA A 3 3.41 -0.40 -8.53
C ALA A 3 3.16 -1.39 -9.69
N CYS A 4 3.47 -2.68 -9.50
CA CYS A 4 3.19 -3.74 -10.46
C CYS A 4 1.76 -4.30 -10.36
N GLY A 5 0.93 -3.75 -9.45
CA GLY A 5 -0.44 -4.18 -9.20
C GLY A 5 -0.57 -5.36 -8.23
N THR A 6 0.48 -5.68 -7.48
CA THR A 6 0.51 -6.83 -6.56
C THR A 6 0.07 -6.41 -5.16
N PRO A 7 -0.98 -7.03 -4.58
CA PRO A 7 -1.34 -6.81 -3.18
C PRO A 7 -0.25 -7.35 -2.25
N VAL A 8 -0.11 -6.78 -1.06
CA VAL A 8 0.96 -7.12 -0.11
C VAL A 8 0.44 -7.37 1.30
N ILE A 9 1.10 -8.24 2.05
CA ILE A 9 0.93 -8.33 3.51
C ILE A 9 2.00 -7.43 4.13
N ALA A 10 1.62 -6.54 5.04
CA ALA A 10 2.57 -5.66 5.70
C ALA A 10 2.21 -5.42 7.18
N TYR A 11 3.23 -5.16 7.99
CA TYR A 11 3.04 -4.77 9.38
C TYR A 11 2.46 -3.35 9.45
N ASN A 12 1.46 -3.15 10.31
CA ASN A 12 0.70 -1.91 10.43
C ASN A 12 1.47 -0.78 11.16
N ALA A 13 2.62 -0.41 10.61
CA ALA A 13 3.47 0.64 11.15
C ALA A 13 4.20 1.43 10.06
N GLY A 14 4.60 2.65 10.41
CA GLY A 14 5.37 3.54 9.53
C GLY A 14 4.72 3.74 8.17
N GLY A 15 5.54 3.84 7.12
CA GLY A 15 5.06 4.05 5.76
C GLY A 15 4.15 2.93 5.24
N ALA A 16 4.22 1.70 5.76
CA ALA A 16 3.31 0.64 5.34
C ALA A 16 1.86 0.92 5.75
N ARG A 17 1.63 1.53 6.92
CA ARG A 17 0.31 1.98 7.37
C ARG A 17 -0.29 3.06 6.48
N GLU A 18 0.56 3.91 5.92
CA GLU A 18 0.16 4.95 4.97
C GLU A 18 -0.02 4.40 3.56
N ILE A 19 0.78 3.39 3.17
CA ILE A 19 0.87 2.84 1.81
C ILE A 19 -0.02 1.59 1.61
N VAL A 20 -0.56 0.94 2.63
CA VAL A 20 -1.43 -0.21 2.42
C VAL A 20 -2.85 0.13 2.86
N GLU A 21 -3.76 0.20 1.90
CA GLU A 21 -5.20 0.15 2.20
C GLU A 21 -5.61 -1.30 2.44
N ASN A 22 -5.87 -1.64 3.70
CA ASN A 22 -6.30 -2.97 4.13
C ASN A 22 -7.57 -3.41 3.37
N GLY A 23 -7.56 -4.62 2.80
CA GLY A 23 -8.64 -5.18 2.01
C GLY A 23 -8.78 -4.63 0.58
N LYS A 24 -7.96 -3.64 0.17
CA LYS A 24 -7.98 -3.10 -1.20
C LYS A 24 -6.65 -3.19 -1.95
N THR A 25 -5.54 -3.04 -1.23
CA THR A 25 -4.18 -3.07 -1.81
C THR A 25 -3.27 -4.06 -1.11
N GLY A 26 -3.82 -4.82 -0.17
CA GLY A 26 -3.09 -5.74 0.68
C GLY A 26 -3.81 -5.99 2.00
N VAL A 27 -3.12 -6.68 2.90
CA VAL A 27 -3.56 -6.96 4.26
C VAL A 27 -2.56 -6.35 5.24
N LEU A 28 -3.07 -5.65 6.25
CA LEU A 28 -2.25 -5.15 7.35
C LEU A 28 -2.35 -6.09 8.56
N ILE A 29 -1.20 -6.37 9.19
CA ILE A 29 -1.12 -7.15 10.44
C ILE A 29 -0.58 -6.28 11.57
N ASP A 30 -1.16 -6.41 12.76
CA ASP A 30 -0.74 -5.68 13.98
C ASP A 30 0.23 -6.48 14.85
N GLU A 31 0.46 -7.76 14.52
CA GLU A 31 1.37 -8.65 15.23
C GLU A 31 2.34 -9.32 14.24
N GLN A 32 3.59 -9.49 14.67
CA GLN A 32 4.63 -10.18 13.89
C GLN A 32 4.75 -11.65 14.31
N THR A 33 3.62 -12.34 14.44
CA THR A 33 3.53 -13.75 14.84
C THR A 33 3.24 -14.65 13.63
N PRO A 34 3.61 -15.94 13.68
CA PRO A 34 3.26 -16.89 12.62
C PRO A 34 1.75 -16.96 12.36
N ASP A 35 0.94 -16.97 13.42
CA ASP A 35 -0.53 -17.04 13.32
C ASP A 35 -1.11 -15.80 12.61
N ALA A 36 -0.62 -14.60 12.94
CA ALA A 36 -1.04 -13.38 12.25
C ALA A 36 -0.71 -13.42 10.75
N VAL A 37 0.44 -13.97 10.37
CA VAL A 37 0.82 -14.12 8.96
C VAL A 37 -0.05 -15.17 8.26
N ILE A 38 -0.37 -16.29 8.91
CA ILE A 38 -1.25 -17.33 8.36
C ILE A 38 -2.65 -16.76 8.08
N GLU A 39 -3.23 -16.04 9.02
CA GLU A 39 -4.53 -15.40 8.84
C GLU A 39 -4.50 -14.33 7.76
N ALA A 40 -3.40 -13.56 7.66
CA ALA A 40 -3.24 -12.59 6.59
C ALA A 40 -3.12 -13.21 5.20
N VAL A 41 -2.44 -14.36 5.07
CA VAL A 41 -2.39 -15.12 3.81
C VAL A 41 -3.79 -15.58 3.42
N ARG A 42 -4.56 -16.16 4.35
CA ARG A 42 -5.95 -16.58 4.11
C ARG A 42 -6.85 -15.42 3.68
N ALA A 43 -6.73 -14.27 4.35
CA ALA A 43 -7.47 -13.05 3.99
C ALA A 43 -7.07 -12.53 2.60
N LEU A 44 -5.77 -12.59 2.27
CA LEU A 44 -5.28 -12.15 0.97
C LEU A 44 -5.75 -13.08 -0.16
N GLU A 45 -5.74 -14.40 0.03
CA GLU A 45 -6.22 -15.36 -0.97
C GLU A 45 -7.74 -15.33 -1.19
N SER A 46 -8.51 -15.02 -0.15
CA SER A 46 -9.98 -14.93 -0.23
C SER A 46 -10.50 -13.59 -0.76
N THR A 47 -9.63 -12.59 -0.94
CA THR A 47 -10.00 -11.26 -1.43
C THR A 47 -9.70 -11.12 -2.92
N SER A 48 -10.68 -10.63 -3.69
CA SER A 48 -10.45 -10.22 -5.09
C SER A 48 -9.89 -8.80 -5.14
N TYR A 49 -8.75 -8.62 -5.80
CA TYR A 49 -8.07 -7.34 -5.90
C TYR A 49 -8.15 -6.74 -7.31
N ASP A 50 -8.47 -5.44 -7.40
CA ASP A 50 -8.33 -4.68 -8.65
C ASP A 50 -6.86 -4.31 -8.87
N ARG A 51 -6.18 -5.05 -9.75
CA ARG A 51 -4.78 -4.81 -10.13
C ARG A 51 -4.54 -3.36 -10.59
N SER A 52 -5.47 -2.82 -11.38
CA SER A 52 -5.36 -1.47 -11.91
C SER A 52 -5.54 -0.42 -10.80
N TYR A 53 -6.41 -0.68 -9.82
CA TYR A 53 -6.52 0.16 -8.62
C TYR A 53 -5.20 0.17 -7.83
N ILE A 54 -4.63 -1.00 -7.55
CA ILE A 54 -3.37 -1.11 -6.80
C ILE A 54 -2.26 -0.31 -7.48
N THR A 55 -2.10 -0.46 -8.80
CA THR A 55 -1.12 0.30 -9.58
C THR A 55 -1.39 1.80 -9.53
N ARG A 56 -2.62 2.25 -9.80
CA ARG A 56 -2.99 3.69 -9.77
C ARG A 56 -2.72 4.32 -8.41
N ARG A 57 -3.03 3.58 -7.35
CA ARG A 57 -2.83 4.02 -5.97
C ARG A 57 -1.33 4.13 -5.65
N ALA A 58 -0.52 3.17 -6.06
CA ALA A 58 0.94 3.23 -5.89
C ALA A 58 1.58 4.41 -6.63
N GLN A 59 1.04 4.84 -7.77
CA GLN A 59 1.54 6.00 -8.52
C GLN A 59 1.47 7.32 -7.73
N GLN A 60 0.57 7.44 -6.75
CA GLN A 60 0.51 8.63 -5.87
C GLN A 60 1.82 8.86 -5.11
N PHE A 61 2.55 7.79 -4.82
CA PHE A 61 3.85 7.80 -4.14
C PHE A 61 5.03 7.77 -5.11
N SER A 62 4.80 8.07 -6.40
CA SER A 62 5.86 8.13 -7.40
C SER A 62 6.78 9.34 -7.16
N ARG A 63 8.02 9.23 -7.65
CA ARG A 63 8.99 10.32 -7.59
C ARG A 63 8.49 11.58 -8.28
N ASP A 64 7.82 11.43 -9.42
CA ASP A 64 7.38 12.59 -10.21
C ASP A 64 6.28 13.35 -9.47
N ASN A 65 5.28 12.66 -8.91
CA ASN A 65 4.26 13.27 -8.07
C ASN A 65 4.85 13.93 -6.83
N PHE A 66 5.85 13.30 -6.19
CA PHE A 66 6.53 13.89 -5.04
C PHE A 66 7.23 15.21 -5.42
N LEU A 67 7.98 15.24 -6.52
CA LEU A 67 8.67 16.45 -6.98
C LEU A 67 7.70 17.55 -7.40
N GLU A 68 6.58 17.19 -8.03
CA GLU A 68 5.53 18.14 -8.39
C GLU A 68 4.90 18.78 -7.15
N GLN A 69 4.48 17.96 -6.16
CA GLN A 69 3.90 18.45 -4.92
C GLN A 69 4.89 19.30 -4.12
N MET A 70 6.15 18.87 -4.04
CA MET A 70 7.20 19.67 -3.39
C MET A 70 7.42 21.01 -4.07
N ARG A 71 7.51 21.05 -5.40
CA ARG A 71 7.66 22.29 -6.14
C ARG A 71 6.49 23.22 -5.85
N ASN A 72 5.27 22.71 -5.95
CA ASN A 72 4.06 23.48 -5.69
C ASN A 72 4.01 24.06 -4.27
N LEU A 73 4.55 23.35 -3.27
CA LEU A 73 4.62 23.86 -1.89
C LEU A 73 5.65 24.98 -1.73
N ILE A 74 6.81 24.89 -2.40
CA ILE A 74 7.91 25.86 -2.24
C ILE A 74 7.70 27.13 -3.08
N THR A 75 6.99 27.04 -4.21
CA THR A 75 6.72 28.19 -5.10
C THR A 75 5.41 28.91 -4.83
N GLN A 76 4.66 28.52 -3.79
CA GLN A 76 3.49 29.29 -3.34
C GLN A 76 3.95 30.59 -2.66
N PRO A 77 3.41 31.76 -3.05
CA PRO A 77 3.71 33.04 -2.41
C PRO A 77 3.17 33.16 -0.99
#